data_AF-A0A2J8X8G3-F1
#
_entry.id   AF-A0A2J8X8G3-F1
#
_cell.length_a   1.000
_cell.length_b   1.000
_cell.length_c   1.000
_cell.angle_alpha   90.00
_cell.angle_beta   90.00
_cell.angle_gamma   90.00
#
_symmetry.space_group_name_H-M   'P 1'
#
loop_
_entity.id
_entity.type
_entity.pdbx_description
1 polymer ?
#
loop_
_entity_poly.entity_id
_entity_poly.type
_entity_poly.pdbx_seq_one_letter_code
_entity_poly.pdbx_strand_id
1 'polypeptide(L)'
;ADSRGSLISTDSGNSLPERNSEKSNSLDKHQQSSTLGNSVVRCDKLDQSEIKSLLMCFLYILKSMSDDALFTYWNKASTSELMDFFTISEVCLHQFQYMGKRYIASVRKISSVLGISVDNGYGHSDADVLHQSLLEANIATEVCLTALDTLSLFTLAFKNQLLADHGHNPLMKKVFDVYLCFLQKHQSETALKNVFTALRSLIYKFPSTFYEGRADMCAALCYEILKCCNSKLSSIRTEASQLLYFLMRN
;
A
#
# COMPACT_ATOMS: atom_id res chain seq x y z
N ALA A 1 -27.94 19.82 -49.97
CA ALA A 1 -26.84 20.42 -50.72
C ALA A 1 -26.93 21.93 -50.54
N ASP A 2 -26.12 22.36 -49.57
CA ASP A 2 -25.60 23.66 -49.14
C ASP A 2 -26.31 25.01 -49.32
N SER A 3 -26.18 25.76 -48.22
CA SER A 3 -26.83 27.01 -47.84
C SER A 3 -25.82 28.16 -47.82
N ARG A 4 -26.18 29.24 -48.52
CA ARG A 4 -25.98 30.69 -48.25
C ARG A 4 -24.79 31.21 -47.42
N GLY A 5 -24.15 32.27 -47.97
CA GLY A 5 -23.61 33.44 -47.23
C GLY A 5 -22.08 33.53 -47.20
N SER A 6 -21.37 34.23 -48.11
CA SER A 6 -21.21 35.68 -48.36
C SER A 6 -20.37 36.47 -47.32
N LEU A 7 -19.16 36.88 -47.77
CA LEU A 7 -18.35 38.09 -47.46
C LEU A 7 -17.77 38.20 -46.02
N ILE A 8 -16.61 38.83 -45.70
CA ILE A 8 -15.83 39.93 -46.28
C ILE A 8 -14.35 39.83 -45.75
N SER A 9 -13.40 40.23 -46.60
CA SER A 9 -12.02 40.76 -46.42
C SER A 9 -11.81 41.70 -45.20
N THR A 10 -10.64 42.11 -44.67
CA THR A 10 -9.20 42.26 -45.02
C THR A 10 -8.49 42.74 -43.72
N ASP A 11 -7.33 42.23 -43.30
CA ASP A 11 -5.94 42.66 -43.59
C ASP A 11 -5.33 43.68 -42.61
N SER A 12 -4.01 43.56 -42.43
CA SER A 12 -3.03 44.46 -41.79
C SER A 12 -2.87 44.31 -40.27
N GLY A 13 -1.68 44.26 -39.66
CA GLY A 13 -0.33 44.47 -40.17
C GLY A 13 0.63 44.54 -38.98
N ASN A 14 1.77 43.87 -39.16
CA ASN A 14 2.96 43.69 -38.34
C ASN A 14 3.47 44.91 -37.53
N SER A 15 4.05 44.70 -36.32
CA SER A 15 5.46 45.05 -35.97
C SER A 15 5.72 45.19 -34.45
N LEU A 16 6.76 44.48 -33.97
CA LEU A 16 7.53 44.78 -32.74
C LEU A 16 8.37 46.06 -32.90
N PRO A 17 8.85 46.66 -31.80
CA PRO A 17 10.30 46.67 -31.58
C PRO A 17 10.78 46.55 -30.11
N GLU A 18 12.09 46.33 -29.98
CA GLU A 18 12.92 46.12 -28.78
C GLU A 18 13.25 47.40 -27.97
N ARG A 19 13.72 47.19 -26.72
CA ARG A 19 15.02 47.65 -26.13
C ARG A 19 14.99 48.51 -24.84
N ASN A 20 15.68 47.97 -23.81
CA ASN A 20 16.35 48.50 -22.59
C ASN A 20 16.26 49.98 -22.15
N SER A 21 16.13 50.19 -20.83
CA SER A 21 16.87 51.22 -20.06
C SER A 21 16.92 50.91 -18.55
N GLU A 22 17.93 51.47 -17.89
CA GLU A 22 18.59 51.04 -16.65
C GLU A 22 18.01 51.56 -15.29
N LYS A 23 18.36 50.82 -14.22
CA LYS A 23 18.59 51.15 -12.78
C LYS A 23 17.99 52.43 -12.15
N SER A 24 17.35 52.25 -10.99
CA SER A 24 17.64 53.05 -9.78
C SER A 24 17.26 52.31 -8.49
N ASN A 25 18.12 52.41 -7.47
CA ASN A 25 17.99 51.82 -6.13
C ASN A 25 17.10 52.68 -5.22
N SER A 26 16.30 52.07 -4.35
CA SER A 26 16.01 52.59 -3.00
C SER A 26 15.43 51.50 -2.09
N LEU A 27 16.04 51.37 -0.91
CA LEU A 27 15.63 50.53 0.21
C LEU A 27 14.47 51.16 1.02
N ASP A 28 13.77 50.29 1.75
CA ASP A 28 12.98 50.51 2.97
C ASP A 28 11.69 51.35 2.90
N LYS A 29 10.50 50.73 3.07
CA LYS A 29 9.88 50.38 4.37
C LYS A 29 8.40 49.97 4.21
N HIS A 30 8.06 48.82 4.81
CA HIS A 30 6.79 48.45 5.46
C HIS A 30 5.53 49.30 5.20
N GLN A 31 4.49 48.69 4.62
CA GLN A 31 3.16 48.68 5.22
C GLN A 31 2.34 47.48 4.73
N GLN A 32 1.81 46.72 5.67
CA GLN A 32 0.92 45.57 5.48
C GLN A 32 -0.32 45.96 4.67
N SER A 33 -0.70 45.11 3.71
CA SER A 33 -2.09 44.97 3.29
C SER A 33 -2.38 43.49 3.02
N SER A 34 -3.43 43.03 3.67
CA SER A 34 -3.95 41.68 3.74
C SER A 34 -4.43 41.14 2.40
N THR A 35 -3.97 39.94 2.05
CA THR A 35 -4.73 39.01 1.21
C THR A 35 -4.64 37.63 1.83
N LEU A 36 -5.81 37.05 2.09
CA LEU A 36 -6.02 35.64 2.41
C LEU A 36 -5.25 34.78 1.41
N GLY A 37 -4.05 34.35 1.78
CA GLY A 37 -3.34 33.29 1.10
C GLY A 37 -3.74 31.99 1.76
N ASN A 38 -4.47 31.13 1.05
CA ASN A 38 -4.49 29.72 1.37
C ASN A 38 -3.05 29.30 1.69
N SER A 39 -2.77 28.95 2.94
CA SER A 39 -1.60 28.15 3.27
C SER A 39 -1.88 26.77 2.67
N VAL A 40 -1.74 26.67 1.35
CA VAL A 40 -1.50 25.39 0.69
C VAL A 40 -0.24 24.91 1.38
N VAL A 41 -0.42 23.99 2.33
CA VAL A 41 0.66 23.21 2.89
C VAL A 41 1.37 22.66 1.67
N ARG A 42 2.55 23.20 1.38
CA ARG A 42 3.41 22.68 0.33
C ARG A 42 3.87 21.33 0.86
N CYS A 43 3.07 20.30 0.61
CA CYS A 43 3.46 18.93 0.87
C CYS A 43 4.57 18.64 -0.13
N ASP A 44 5.80 18.86 0.28
CA ASP A 44 6.93 18.28 -0.42
C ASP A 44 6.70 16.75 -0.48
N LYS A 45 7.02 16.16 -1.62
CA LYS A 45 6.85 14.71 -1.80
C LYS A 45 7.76 14.01 -0.79
N LEU A 46 7.15 13.23 0.12
CA LEU A 46 7.90 12.41 1.07
C LEU A 46 8.86 11.47 0.34
N ASP A 47 10.08 11.36 0.83
CA ASP A 47 11.04 10.39 0.31
C ASP A 47 10.73 8.96 0.80
N GLN A 48 11.48 7.97 0.28
CA GLN A 48 11.24 6.57 0.63
C GLN A 48 11.51 6.25 2.11
N SER A 49 12.42 6.96 2.76
CA SER A 49 12.76 6.75 4.18
C SER A 49 11.69 7.36 5.09
N GLU A 50 11.20 8.55 4.74
CA GLU A 50 10.09 9.22 5.42
C GLU A 50 8.81 8.41 5.29
N ILE A 51 8.49 7.89 4.09
CA ILE A 51 7.35 7.00 3.87
C ILE A 51 7.47 5.76 4.77
N LYS A 52 8.63 5.07 4.78
CA LYS A 52 8.82 3.90 5.63
C LYS A 52 8.68 4.23 7.12
N SER A 53 9.21 5.37 7.56
CA SER A 53 9.10 5.80 8.95
C SER A 53 7.64 6.05 9.35
N LEU A 54 6.86 6.71 8.50
CA LEU A 54 5.44 6.95 8.73
C LEU A 54 4.64 5.64 8.79
N LEU A 55 4.92 4.70 7.89
CA LEU A 55 4.26 3.39 7.90
C LEU A 55 4.66 2.55 9.11
N MET A 56 5.90 2.66 9.60
CA MET A 56 6.30 2.05 10.87
C MET A 56 5.52 2.64 12.05
N CYS A 57 5.30 3.96 12.07
CA CYS A 57 4.45 4.58 13.09
C CYS A 57 3.02 4.05 13.03
N PHE A 58 2.44 3.94 11.83
CA PHE A 58 1.11 3.34 11.63
C PHE A 58 1.04 1.91 12.17
N LEU A 59 1.98 1.05 11.79
CA LEU A 59 2.04 -0.35 12.26
C LEU A 59 2.25 -0.44 13.78
N TYR A 60 3.06 0.45 14.34
CA TYR A 60 3.28 0.52 15.79
C TYR A 60 1.99 0.90 16.52
N ILE A 61 1.21 1.85 16.01
CA ILE A 61 -0.11 2.21 16.56
C ILE A 61 -1.03 0.99 16.49
N LEU A 62 -1.13 0.31 15.34
CA LEU A 62 -1.96 -0.89 15.23
C LEU A 62 -1.59 -1.97 16.24
N LYS A 63 -0.28 -2.20 16.45
CA LYS A 63 0.22 -3.22 17.38
C LYS A 63 0.07 -2.83 18.85
N SER A 64 0.07 -1.54 19.18
CA SER A 64 0.12 -1.05 20.56
C SER A 64 -1.25 -0.64 21.12
N MET A 65 -2.22 -0.34 20.24
CA MET A 65 -3.57 0.03 20.65
C MET A 65 -4.33 -1.20 21.14
N SER A 66 -5.23 -1.00 22.11
CA SER A 66 -6.14 -2.05 22.55
C SER A 66 -7.23 -2.31 21.50
N ASP A 67 -7.77 -3.54 21.50
CA ASP A 67 -8.87 -3.94 20.63
C ASP A 67 -10.07 -2.97 20.74
N ASP A 68 -10.44 -2.55 21.95
CA ASP A 68 -11.53 -1.60 22.20
C ASP A 68 -11.29 -0.23 21.55
N ALA A 69 -10.04 0.24 21.55
CA ALA A 69 -9.70 1.51 20.94
C ALA A 69 -9.77 1.43 19.41
N LEU A 70 -9.31 0.33 18.82
CA LEU A 70 -9.45 0.05 17.38
C LEU A 70 -10.93 -0.08 16.98
N PHE A 71 -11.72 -0.81 17.76
CA PHE A 71 -13.17 -0.91 17.54
C PHE A 71 -13.85 0.44 17.59
N THR A 72 -13.50 1.27 18.57
CA THR A 72 -14.06 2.62 18.70
C THR A 72 -13.69 3.49 17.50
N TYR A 73 -12.45 3.41 17.02
CA TYR A 73 -12.01 4.11 15.81
C TYR A 73 -12.78 3.66 14.57
N TRP A 74 -12.83 2.36 14.30
CA TRP A 74 -13.50 1.82 13.11
C TRP A 74 -15.02 2.07 13.12
N ASN A 75 -15.68 2.05 14.27
CA ASN A 75 -17.11 2.35 14.37
C ASN A 75 -17.44 3.82 14.06
N LYS A 76 -16.49 4.74 14.29
CA LYS A 76 -16.65 6.16 13.98
C LYS A 76 -16.22 6.50 12.56
N ALA A 77 -15.40 5.66 11.94
CA ALA A 77 -14.87 5.88 10.60
C ALA A 77 -15.97 5.73 9.54
N SER A 78 -15.95 6.64 8.57
CA SER A 78 -16.72 6.51 7.33
C SER A 78 -16.21 5.36 6.47
N THR A 79 -17.01 4.91 5.50
CA THR A 79 -16.57 3.87 4.55
C THR A 79 -15.31 4.27 3.79
N SER A 80 -15.16 5.55 3.41
CA SER A 80 -13.94 6.02 2.73
C SER A 80 -12.70 5.87 3.61
N GLU A 81 -12.80 6.28 4.88
CA GLU A 81 -11.69 6.17 5.84
C GLU A 81 -11.31 4.71 6.09
N LEU A 82 -12.27 3.79 6.13
CA LEU A 82 -12.00 2.35 6.21
C LEU A 82 -11.28 1.83 4.96
N MET A 83 -11.69 2.29 3.77
CA MET A 83 -11.02 1.92 2.51
C MET A 83 -9.57 2.43 2.46
N ASP A 84 -9.34 3.66 2.92
CA ASP A 84 -8.00 4.25 3.03
C ASP A 84 -7.15 3.52 4.07
N PHE A 85 -7.72 3.15 5.22
CA PHE A 85 -7.07 2.34 6.26
C PHE A 85 -6.55 1.00 5.71
N PHE A 86 -7.37 0.28 4.95
CA PHE A 86 -6.93 -0.98 4.31
C PHE A 86 -5.95 -0.74 3.17
N THR A 87 -6.04 0.39 2.48
CA THR A 87 -5.05 0.78 1.45
C THR A 87 -3.69 1.04 2.09
N ILE A 88 -3.63 1.74 3.23
CA ILE A 88 -2.39 1.94 3.99
C ILE A 88 -1.82 0.58 4.45
N SER A 89 -2.69 -0.33 4.91
CA SER A 89 -2.28 -1.69 5.29
C SER A 89 -1.66 -2.46 4.12
N GLU A 90 -2.23 -2.36 2.91
CA GLU A 90 -1.68 -2.93 1.68
C GLU A 90 -0.34 -2.31 1.29
N VAL A 91 -0.22 -0.98 1.43
CA VAL A 91 1.03 -0.25 1.19
C VAL A 91 2.13 -0.69 2.16
N CYS A 92 1.82 -0.94 3.44
CA CYS A 92 2.78 -1.53 4.38
C CYS A 92 3.34 -2.85 3.86
N LEU A 93 2.48 -3.76 3.38
CA LEU A 93 2.93 -5.05 2.82
C LEU A 93 3.85 -4.87 1.61
N HIS A 94 3.58 -3.88 0.77
CA HIS A 94 4.43 -3.57 -0.38
C HIS A 94 5.78 -2.98 0.03
N GLN A 95 5.78 -1.99 0.92
CA GLN A 95 6.98 -1.22 1.28
C GLN A 95 7.97 -2.01 2.14
N PHE A 96 7.47 -2.96 2.94
CA PHE A 96 8.29 -3.81 3.80
C PHE A 96 8.50 -5.21 3.25
N GLN A 97 8.13 -5.49 1.99
CA GLN A 97 8.40 -6.81 1.40
C GLN A 97 9.91 -7.08 1.33
N TYR A 98 10.31 -8.29 1.71
CA TYR A 98 11.70 -8.70 1.64
C TYR A 98 12.10 -9.04 0.20
N MET A 99 13.08 -8.32 -0.34
CA MET A 99 13.55 -8.46 -1.72
C MET A 99 14.66 -9.52 -1.90
N GLY A 100 15.18 -10.06 -0.80
CA GLY A 100 16.24 -11.08 -0.82
C GLY A 100 17.66 -10.55 -0.60
N LYS A 101 18.50 -11.35 0.07
CA LYS A 101 19.91 -11.03 0.37
C LYS A 101 20.70 -10.57 -0.86
N ARG A 102 20.51 -11.22 -2.01
CA ARG A 102 21.21 -10.87 -3.26
C ARG A 102 20.83 -9.48 -3.77
N TYR A 103 19.56 -9.10 -3.63
CA TYR A 103 19.08 -7.77 -3.98
C TYR A 103 19.74 -6.72 -3.07
N ILE A 104 19.70 -6.95 -1.75
CA ILE A 104 20.30 -6.05 -0.75
C ILE A 104 21.80 -5.84 -0.99
N ALA A 105 22.53 -6.92 -1.27
CA ALA A 105 23.95 -6.85 -1.62
C ALA A 105 24.19 -6.01 -2.88
N SER A 106 23.34 -6.16 -3.90
CA SER A 106 23.45 -5.44 -5.18
C SER A 106 23.18 -3.94 -5.01
N VAL A 107 22.12 -3.58 -4.28
CA VAL A 107 21.79 -2.18 -4.00
C VAL A 107 22.93 -1.50 -3.25
N ARG A 108 23.49 -2.13 -2.21
CA ARG A 108 24.63 -1.56 -1.47
C ARG A 108 25.86 -1.35 -2.33
N LYS A 109 26.18 -2.32 -3.20
CA LYS A 109 27.29 -2.20 -4.15
C LYS A 109 27.07 -1.04 -5.14
N ILE A 110 25.84 -0.81 -5.57
CA ILE A 110 25.51 0.32 -6.45
C ILE A 110 25.60 1.64 -5.68
N SER A 111 25.02 1.72 -4.48
CA SER A 111 25.08 2.93 -3.64
C SER A 111 26.51 3.33 -3.31
N SER A 112 27.40 2.36 -3.05
CA SER A 112 28.81 2.63 -2.80
C SER A 112 29.54 3.13 -4.04
N VAL A 113 29.28 2.55 -5.21
CA VAL A 113 29.85 3.00 -6.50
C VAL A 113 29.38 4.41 -6.86
N LEU A 114 28.11 4.72 -6.61
CA LEU A 114 27.51 6.02 -6.94
C LEU A 114 27.78 7.09 -5.88
N GLY A 115 28.39 6.75 -4.75
CA GLY A 115 28.62 7.70 -3.65
C GLY A 115 27.32 8.20 -3.00
N ILE A 116 26.20 7.48 -3.15
CA ILE A 116 24.88 7.84 -2.60
C ILE A 116 24.72 7.27 -1.17
N SER A 117 25.82 6.92 -0.49
CA SER A 117 25.73 6.38 0.87
C SER A 117 25.09 7.42 1.81
N VAL A 118 23.90 7.09 2.30
CA VAL A 118 23.14 7.88 3.29
C VAL A 118 23.67 7.63 4.71
N ASP A 119 24.44 6.55 4.93
CA ASP A 119 25.06 6.26 6.22
C ASP A 119 26.58 6.40 6.15
N ASN A 120 27.10 7.37 6.90
CA ASN A 120 28.51 7.48 7.23
C ASN A 120 28.95 6.23 8.02
N GLY A 121 29.79 5.39 7.41
CA GLY A 121 30.80 4.64 8.16
C GLY A 121 30.63 3.12 8.38
N TYR A 122 29.62 2.46 7.82
CA TYR A 122 29.51 0.99 7.97
C TYR A 122 30.16 0.25 6.79
N GLY A 123 31.10 -0.63 7.13
CA GLY A 123 31.86 -1.43 6.18
C GLY A 123 30.99 -2.23 5.22
N HIS A 124 31.53 -2.54 4.05
CA HIS A 124 30.88 -3.40 3.05
C HIS A 124 31.10 -4.88 3.35
N SER A 125 31.09 -5.29 4.62
CA SER A 125 31.36 -6.67 4.97
C SER A 125 30.16 -7.56 4.66
N ASP A 126 30.43 -8.83 4.35
CA ASP A 126 29.36 -9.84 4.20
C ASP A 126 28.49 -9.95 5.47
N ALA A 127 29.06 -9.64 6.64
CA ALA A 127 28.35 -9.63 7.92
C ALA A 127 27.29 -8.50 7.96
N ASP A 128 27.61 -7.32 7.45
CA ASP A 128 26.66 -6.20 7.40
C ASP A 128 25.50 -6.49 6.45
N VAL A 129 25.77 -7.13 5.31
CA VAL A 129 24.74 -7.55 4.35
C VAL A 129 23.83 -8.62 4.97
N LEU A 130 24.42 -9.58 5.68
CA LEU A 130 23.66 -10.59 6.42
C LEU A 130 22.77 -9.96 7.49
N HIS A 131 23.31 -9.07 8.31
CA HIS A 131 22.57 -8.41 9.38
C HIS A 131 21.34 -7.65 8.83
N GLN A 132 21.54 -6.85 7.79
CA GLN A 132 20.45 -6.12 7.14
C GLN A 132 19.40 -7.03 6.52
N SER A 133 19.84 -8.11 5.87
CA SER A 133 18.92 -9.07 5.25
C SER A 133 18.03 -9.74 6.30
N LEU A 134 18.58 -10.05 7.48
CA LEU A 134 17.82 -10.59 8.60
C LEU A 134 16.84 -9.56 9.16
N LEU A 135 17.28 -8.31 9.33
CA LEU A 135 16.42 -7.23 9.81
C LEU A 135 15.22 -7.02 8.87
N GLU A 136 15.46 -6.89 7.57
CA GLU A 136 14.38 -6.70 6.58
C GLU A 136 13.44 -7.90 6.51
N ALA A 137 13.95 -9.14 6.59
CA ALA A 137 13.13 -10.34 6.60
C ALA A 137 12.24 -10.42 7.86
N ASN A 138 12.78 -10.02 9.02
CA ASN A 138 12.03 -9.98 10.27
C ASN A 138 10.97 -8.87 10.24
N ILE A 139 11.31 -7.67 9.77
CA ILE A 139 10.34 -6.58 9.60
C ILE A 139 9.22 -6.99 8.65
N ALA A 140 9.54 -7.60 7.50
CA ALA A 140 8.53 -8.11 6.56
C ALA A 140 7.55 -9.08 7.24
N THR A 141 8.08 -9.99 8.05
CA THR A 141 7.27 -10.97 8.80
C THR A 141 6.39 -10.28 9.84
N GLU A 142 6.94 -9.35 10.64
CA GLU A 142 6.18 -8.62 11.66
C GLU A 142 5.09 -7.74 11.05
N VAL A 143 5.36 -7.07 9.92
CA VAL A 143 4.36 -6.29 9.17
C VAL A 143 3.23 -7.20 8.69
N CYS A 144 3.59 -8.37 8.13
CA CYS A 144 2.59 -9.35 7.70
C CYS A 144 1.69 -9.80 8.85
N LEU A 145 2.27 -10.17 9.99
CA LEU A 145 1.50 -10.64 11.15
C LEU A 145 0.64 -9.53 11.76
N THR A 146 1.19 -8.31 11.91
CA THR A 146 0.44 -7.16 12.44
C THR A 146 -0.77 -6.83 11.55
N ALA A 147 -0.59 -6.80 10.23
CA ALA A 147 -1.69 -6.56 9.29
C ALA A 147 -2.73 -7.70 9.35
N LEU A 148 -2.28 -8.95 9.46
CA LEU A 148 -3.15 -10.12 9.52
C LEU A 148 -4.00 -10.15 10.80
N ASP A 149 -3.40 -9.81 11.94
CA ASP A 149 -4.10 -9.69 13.23
C ASP A 149 -5.15 -8.58 13.16
N THR A 150 -4.77 -7.43 12.60
CA THR A 150 -5.67 -6.28 12.38
C THR A 150 -6.88 -6.66 11.52
N LEU A 151 -6.68 -7.37 10.40
CA LEU A 151 -7.75 -7.88 9.54
C LEU A 151 -8.63 -8.91 10.26
N SER A 152 -8.03 -9.81 11.02
CA SER A 152 -8.74 -10.85 11.77
C SER A 152 -9.64 -10.23 12.85
N LEU A 153 -9.15 -9.19 13.53
CA LEU A 153 -9.88 -8.40 14.51
C LEU A 153 -11.03 -7.62 13.85
N PHE A 154 -10.75 -6.92 12.74
CA PHE A 154 -11.77 -6.17 12.02
C PHE A 154 -12.90 -7.08 11.49
N THR A 155 -12.56 -8.21 10.86
CA THR A 155 -13.55 -9.16 10.34
C THR A 155 -14.36 -9.85 11.44
N LEU A 156 -13.84 -9.90 12.67
CA LEU A 156 -14.59 -10.34 13.84
C LEU A 156 -15.62 -9.28 14.24
N ALA A 157 -15.20 -8.02 14.41
CA ALA A 157 -16.07 -6.95 14.90
C ALA A 157 -17.14 -6.51 13.89
N PHE A 158 -16.79 -6.43 12.60
CA PHE A 158 -17.67 -5.89 11.56
C PHE A 158 -18.29 -6.98 10.67
N LYS A 159 -18.46 -8.20 11.20
CA LYS A 159 -18.99 -9.35 10.45
C LYS A 159 -20.31 -9.03 9.71
N ASN A 160 -21.26 -8.39 10.39
CA ASN A 160 -22.57 -8.09 9.79
C ASN A 160 -22.47 -7.06 8.65
N GLN A 161 -21.62 -6.04 8.81
CA GLN A 161 -21.37 -5.05 7.77
C GLN A 161 -20.69 -5.69 6.56
N LEU A 162 -19.73 -6.58 6.80
CA LEU A 162 -19.05 -7.33 5.76
C LEU A 162 -19.97 -8.32 5.05
N LEU A 163 -20.97 -8.90 5.73
CA LEU A 163 -21.97 -9.80 5.13
C LEU A 163 -23.10 -9.08 4.40
N ALA A 164 -23.15 -7.74 4.41
CA ALA A 164 -24.12 -6.99 3.62
C ALA A 164 -24.04 -7.42 2.14
N ASP A 165 -25.18 -7.55 1.47
CA ASP A 165 -25.27 -8.06 0.11
C ASP A 165 -24.57 -9.43 -0.06
N HIS A 166 -24.79 -10.36 0.87
CA HIS A 166 -24.14 -11.69 0.89
C HIS A 166 -22.59 -11.63 0.93
N GLY A 167 -22.00 -10.49 1.27
CA GLY A 167 -20.56 -10.27 1.22
C GLY A 167 -20.03 -9.72 -0.09
N HIS A 168 -20.91 -9.33 -1.01
CA HIS A 168 -20.59 -8.77 -2.32
C HIS A 168 -20.47 -7.24 -2.34
N ASN A 169 -20.20 -6.64 -1.19
CA ASN A 169 -20.03 -5.19 -1.02
C ASN A 169 -18.56 -4.72 -1.20
N PRO A 170 -18.33 -3.42 -1.48
CA PRO A 170 -16.99 -2.88 -1.71
C PRO A 170 -16.02 -3.02 -0.52
N LEU A 171 -16.53 -2.94 0.72
CA LEU A 171 -15.70 -3.05 1.91
C LEU A 171 -15.16 -4.46 2.09
N MET A 172 -16.02 -5.48 1.93
CA MET A 172 -15.58 -6.88 1.96
C MET A 172 -14.60 -7.18 0.82
N LYS A 173 -14.84 -6.63 -0.38
CA LYS A 173 -13.88 -6.73 -1.47
C LYS A 173 -12.52 -6.15 -1.09
N LYS A 174 -12.47 -4.94 -0.50
CA LYS A 174 -11.20 -4.33 -0.08
C LYS A 174 -10.50 -5.15 1.00
N VAL A 175 -11.22 -5.65 2.01
CA VAL A 175 -10.67 -6.54 3.03
C VAL A 175 -10.08 -7.80 2.40
N PHE A 176 -10.82 -8.42 1.47
CA PHE A 176 -10.38 -9.60 0.73
C PHE A 176 -9.14 -9.32 -0.13
N ASP A 177 -9.06 -8.16 -0.80
CA ASP A 177 -7.91 -7.77 -1.60
C ASP A 177 -6.64 -7.66 -0.74
N VAL A 178 -6.73 -7.19 0.50
CA VAL A 178 -5.59 -7.21 1.44
C VAL A 178 -5.21 -8.65 1.81
N TYR A 179 -6.18 -9.53 2.05
CA TYR A 179 -5.90 -10.96 2.26
C TYR A 179 -5.17 -11.58 1.07
N LEU A 180 -5.58 -11.25 -0.15
CA LEU A 180 -4.96 -11.73 -1.38
C LEU A 180 -3.55 -11.17 -1.56
N CYS A 181 -3.33 -9.91 -1.16
CA CYS A 181 -2.02 -9.26 -1.19
C CYS A 181 -0.98 -10.06 -0.39
N PHE A 182 -1.33 -10.66 0.76
CA PHE A 182 -0.38 -11.52 1.49
C PHE A 182 0.16 -12.67 0.65
N LEU A 183 -0.68 -13.33 -0.15
CA LEU A 183 -0.26 -14.44 -1.01
C LEU A 183 0.54 -13.97 -2.23
N GLN A 184 0.29 -12.75 -2.69
CA GLN A 184 0.96 -12.14 -3.85
C GLN A 184 2.37 -11.63 -3.52
N LYS A 185 2.71 -11.44 -2.23
CA LYS A 185 4.04 -11.01 -1.79
C LYS A 185 4.94 -12.19 -1.40
N HIS A 186 6.25 -11.97 -1.44
CA HIS A 186 7.24 -12.93 -0.96
C HIS A 186 7.30 -12.96 0.57
N GLN A 187 6.31 -13.61 1.18
CA GLN A 187 6.23 -13.77 2.61
C GLN A 187 7.14 -14.89 3.13
N SER A 188 7.51 -14.81 4.41
CA SER A 188 8.24 -15.88 5.08
C SER A 188 7.38 -17.13 5.26
N GLU A 189 8.00 -18.29 5.49
CA GLU A 189 7.26 -19.54 5.71
C GLU A 189 6.31 -19.42 6.91
N THR A 190 6.76 -18.80 8.00
CA THR A 190 5.96 -18.55 9.20
C THR A 190 4.78 -17.63 8.91
N ALA A 191 5.00 -16.55 8.17
CA ALA A 191 3.93 -15.65 7.77
C ALA A 191 2.87 -16.36 6.93
N LEU A 192 3.28 -17.13 5.90
CA LEU A 192 2.34 -17.86 5.04
C LEU A 192 1.49 -18.88 5.80
N LYS A 193 2.04 -19.60 6.78
CA LYS A 193 1.26 -20.52 7.63
C LYS A 193 0.14 -19.80 8.39
N ASN A 194 0.43 -18.62 8.92
CA ASN A 194 -0.58 -17.78 9.57
C ASN A 194 -1.60 -17.26 8.55
N VAL A 195 -1.15 -16.81 7.37
CA VAL A 195 -2.03 -16.36 6.28
C VAL A 195 -3.00 -17.47 5.84
N PHE A 196 -2.53 -18.71 5.64
CA PHE A 196 -3.42 -19.83 5.29
C PHE A 196 -4.43 -20.14 6.40
N THR A 197 -4.02 -20.03 7.66
CA THR A 197 -4.91 -20.20 8.81
C THR A 197 -5.99 -19.12 8.86
N ALA A 198 -5.61 -17.87 8.65
CA ALA A 198 -6.53 -16.74 8.63
C ALA A 198 -7.49 -16.80 7.43
N LEU A 199 -7.00 -17.19 6.24
CA LEU A 199 -7.84 -17.42 5.05
C LEU A 199 -8.85 -18.53 5.28
N ARG A 200 -8.45 -19.64 5.92
CA ARG A 200 -9.39 -20.72 6.30
C ARG A 200 -10.48 -20.19 7.23
N SER A 201 -10.12 -19.38 8.21
CA SER A 201 -11.06 -18.71 9.13
C SER A 201 -11.98 -17.74 8.39
N LEU A 202 -11.46 -16.97 7.43
CA LEU A 202 -12.23 -16.05 6.61
C LEU A 202 -13.29 -16.78 5.79
N ILE A 203 -12.90 -17.85 5.07
CA ILE A 203 -13.83 -18.66 4.27
C ILE A 203 -14.91 -19.28 5.15
N TYR A 204 -14.54 -19.81 6.32
CA TYR A 204 -15.50 -20.38 7.26
C TYR A 204 -16.47 -19.33 7.83
N LYS A 205 -15.99 -18.12 8.10
CA LYS A 205 -16.79 -17.02 8.70
C LYS A 205 -17.74 -16.38 7.68
N PHE A 206 -17.37 -16.36 6.40
CA PHE A 206 -18.09 -15.69 5.32
C PHE A 206 -18.36 -16.61 4.12
N PRO A 207 -19.07 -17.75 4.29
CA PRO A 207 -19.28 -18.70 3.20
C PRO A 207 -20.03 -18.09 2.01
N SER A 208 -21.01 -17.22 2.25
CA SER A 208 -21.77 -16.55 1.19
C SER A 208 -20.88 -15.70 0.26
N THR A 209 -19.81 -15.10 0.79
CA THR A 209 -18.86 -14.31 -0.01
C THR A 209 -18.16 -15.16 -1.08
N PHE A 210 -17.90 -16.43 -0.78
CA PHE A 210 -17.14 -17.32 -1.67
C PHE A 210 -18.04 -18.22 -2.52
N TYR A 211 -19.23 -18.57 -2.04
CA TYR A 211 -20.06 -19.62 -2.64
C TYR A 211 -21.45 -19.15 -3.12
N GLU A 212 -21.89 -17.95 -2.75
CA GLU A 212 -23.18 -17.40 -3.20
C GLU A 212 -22.99 -16.26 -4.20
N GLY A 213 -23.84 -16.17 -5.22
CA GLY A 213 -23.85 -15.06 -6.18
C GLY A 213 -22.68 -15.10 -7.16
N ARG A 214 -21.60 -14.35 -6.86
CA ARG A 214 -20.44 -14.18 -7.76
C ARG A 214 -19.24 -14.99 -7.28
N ALA A 215 -18.58 -15.69 -8.20
CA ALA A 215 -17.40 -16.51 -7.90
C ALA A 215 -16.07 -15.73 -7.96
N ASP A 216 -16.08 -14.40 -8.14
CA ASP A 216 -14.87 -13.60 -8.40
C ASP A 216 -13.80 -13.74 -7.30
N MET A 217 -14.20 -13.63 -6.02
CA MET A 217 -13.28 -13.75 -4.89
C MET A 217 -12.76 -15.18 -4.73
N CYS A 218 -13.65 -16.18 -4.90
CA CYS A 218 -13.26 -17.58 -4.85
C CYS A 218 -12.25 -17.93 -5.98
N ALA A 219 -12.51 -17.48 -7.20
CA ALA A 219 -11.62 -17.68 -8.34
C ALA A 219 -10.25 -17.01 -8.13
N ALA A 220 -10.24 -15.75 -7.67
CA ALA A 220 -9.01 -15.02 -7.36
C ALA A 220 -8.19 -15.72 -6.26
N LEU A 221 -8.86 -16.16 -5.19
CA LEU A 221 -8.20 -16.90 -4.10
C LEU A 221 -7.64 -18.23 -4.58
N CYS A 222 -8.43 -19.00 -5.32
CA CYS A 222 -8.03 -20.29 -5.88
C CYS A 222 -6.77 -20.14 -6.76
N TYR A 223 -6.72 -19.11 -7.61
CA TYR A 223 -5.57 -18.83 -8.45
C TYR A 223 -4.29 -18.58 -7.63
N GLU A 224 -4.36 -17.77 -6.56
CA GLU A 224 -3.18 -17.53 -5.71
C GLU A 224 -2.78 -18.76 -4.89
N ILE A 225 -3.75 -19.54 -4.36
CA ILE A 225 -3.44 -20.79 -3.65
C ILE A 225 -2.75 -21.80 -4.59
N LEU A 226 -3.19 -21.89 -5.84
CA LEU A 226 -2.56 -22.76 -6.84
C LEU A 226 -1.09 -22.40 -7.09
N LYS A 227 -0.73 -21.10 -7.09
CA LYS A 227 0.67 -20.69 -7.14
C LYS A 227 1.44 -21.17 -5.92
N CYS A 228 0.85 -21.11 -4.72
CA CYS A 228 1.46 -21.63 -3.49
C CYS A 228 1.63 -23.16 -3.51
N CYS A 229 0.72 -23.90 -4.16
CA CYS A 229 0.87 -25.34 -4.40
C CYS A 229 2.10 -25.68 -5.25
N ASN A 230 2.60 -24.73 -6.05
CA ASN A 230 3.83 -24.85 -6.83
C ASN A 230 5.07 -24.29 -6.11
N SER A 231 5.00 -24.04 -4.80
CA SER A 231 6.14 -23.55 -4.01
C SER A 231 7.29 -24.56 -3.97
N LYS A 232 8.53 -24.06 -3.89
CA LYS A 232 9.73 -24.91 -3.66
C LYS A 232 9.71 -25.57 -2.28
N LEU A 233 9.06 -24.93 -1.30
CA LEU A 233 8.98 -25.41 0.07
C LEU A 233 7.83 -26.41 0.22
N SER A 234 8.15 -27.65 0.64
CA SER A 234 7.12 -28.69 0.81
C SER A 234 6.08 -28.34 1.85
N SER A 235 6.47 -27.68 2.94
CA SER A 235 5.55 -27.24 3.99
C SER A 235 4.48 -26.30 3.46
N ILE A 236 4.86 -25.33 2.61
CA ILE A 236 3.93 -24.40 1.96
C ILE A 236 3.01 -25.13 0.99
N ARG A 237 3.52 -26.06 0.18
CA ARG A 237 2.68 -26.85 -0.73
C ARG A 237 1.62 -27.64 0.02
N THR A 238 1.97 -28.23 1.16
CA THR A 238 1.02 -28.98 2.00
C THR A 238 -0.10 -28.09 2.52
N GLU A 239 0.23 -26.96 3.13
CA GLU A 239 -0.77 -26.01 3.68
C GLU A 239 -1.67 -25.44 2.58
N ALA A 240 -1.09 -25.05 1.44
CA ALA A 240 -1.83 -24.54 0.29
C ALA A 240 -2.81 -25.60 -0.26
N SER A 241 -2.36 -26.85 -0.40
CA SER A 241 -3.21 -27.95 -0.87
C SER A 241 -4.37 -28.23 0.08
N GLN A 242 -4.14 -28.15 1.39
CA GLN A 242 -5.20 -28.30 2.40
C GLN A 242 -6.23 -27.17 2.32
N LEU A 243 -5.77 -25.93 2.15
CA LEU A 243 -6.68 -24.78 1.98
C LEU A 243 -7.46 -24.87 0.67
N LEU A 244 -6.81 -25.29 -0.43
CA LEU A 244 -7.48 -25.50 -1.71
C LEU A 244 -8.57 -26.57 -1.61
N TYR A 245 -8.26 -27.71 -0.99
CA TYR A 245 -9.25 -28.76 -0.77
C TYR A 245 -10.41 -28.27 0.09
N PHE A 246 -10.12 -27.48 1.14
CA PHE A 246 -11.16 -26.86 1.97
C PHE A 246 -12.05 -25.90 1.17
N LEU A 247 -11.46 -25.09 0.29
CA LEU A 247 -12.20 -24.16 -0.58
C LEU A 247 -13.07 -24.91 -1.61
N MET A 248 -12.61 -26.05 -2.14
CA MET A 248 -13.35 -26.80 -3.16
C MET A 248 -14.45 -27.72 -2.60
N ARG A 249 -14.39 -28.06 -1.31
CA ARG A 249 -15.34 -28.98 -0.68
C ARG A 249 -16.64 -28.29 -0.22
N ASN A 250 -16.56 -27.01 0.10
CA ASN A 250 -17.71 -26.21 0.55
C ASN A 250 -18.26 -25.39 -0.63
#